data_AF-A0A093LQ19-F1
#
_entry.id   AF-A0A093LQ19-F1
#
_cell.length_a   1.000
_cell.length_b   1.000
_cell.length_c   1.000
_cell.angle_alpha   90.00
_cell.angle_beta   90.00
_cell.angle_gamma   90.00
#
_symmetry.space_group_name_H-M   'P 1'
#
loop_
_entity.id
_entity.type
_entity.pdbx_description
1 polymer ?
#
loop_
_entity_poly.entity_id
_entity_poly.type
_entity_poly.pdbx_seq_one_letter_code
_entity_poly.pdbx_strand_id
1 'polypeptide(L)'
;VSDRLNLPSVLVLNSCGITCAGDENEIAAFCAHVSELDLSDNKLEDWHEVSKIVSNVPHLEFLNLSSNPLSLSVLERRCAGSFAGVRKLVLNNSKASWETVHTILQELPDLEELFLCLNDYETVSCSPVCCQSLKLLHITDNNLQDWTEIRKLGIMFPSLDTLILANNNLTTIEESEDSLARLFPNLRSINLHKSGLHCWEDIDKLNSFPKLEEVKLLGIPLLQSYTTEERRKLLIARLPSIIKLNGSIVADGEREDSERFFIRYYMEFPEEEVPFRYHELVTKYGKLEPLAVVDLRPQSSVKVEVHFQDKVEEMSIRLDQTVAELKKHLKTVVQLSTSNMLLFYLDQEAPFGPEEMKYSSRALHSYGIRDGDKIYVEPRMK
;
A
#
# COMPACT_ATOMS: atom_id res chain seq x y z
N VAL A 1 52.00 -17.74 20.99
CA VAL A 1 51.27 -16.89 20.02
C VAL A 1 49.90 -17.52 19.91
N SER A 2 48.97 -17.09 20.76
CA SER A 2 47.58 -17.53 20.67
C SER A 2 47.03 -16.99 19.36
N ASP A 3 46.44 -17.85 18.55
CA ASP A 3 45.70 -17.47 17.35
C ASP A 3 44.63 -16.46 17.77
N ARG A 4 44.90 -15.17 17.58
CA ARG A 4 43.93 -14.11 17.82
C ARG A 4 42.80 -14.36 16.83
N LEU A 5 41.65 -14.81 17.34
CA LEU A 5 40.41 -14.79 16.58
C LEU A 5 40.21 -13.36 16.08
N ASN A 6 40.32 -13.16 14.76
CA ASN A 6 39.91 -11.91 14.14
C ASN A 6 38.38 -11.93 14.08
N LEU A 7 37.74 -11.30 15.06
CA LEU A 7 36.29 -11.12 15.02
C LEU A 7 35.90 -10.20 13.84
N PRO A 8 34.70 -10.37 13.26
CA PRO A 8 34.16 -9.40 12.30
C PRO A 8 33.87 -8.04 12.95
N SER A 9 33.72 -6.98 12.15
CA SER A 9 33.27 -5.67 12.64
C SER A 9 31.79 -5.64 13.03
N VAL A 10 31.02 -6.61 12.53
CA VAL A 10 29.61 -6.84 12.88
C VAL A 10 29.54 -8.11 13.70
N LEU A 11 29.15 -7.98 14.97
CA LEU A 11 29.08 -9.09 15.90
C LEU A 11 27.63 -9.35 16.30
N VAL A 12 27.13 -10.54 16.00
CA VAL A 12 25.77 -10.97 16.33
C VAL A 12 25.84 -12.04 17.41
N LEU A 13 25.41 -11.67 18.62
CA LEU A 13 25.39 -12.50 19.81
C LEU A 13 23.97 -12.64 20.37
N ASN A 14 22.98 -12.72 19.48
CA ASN A 14 21.59 -12.85 19.88
C ASN A 14 21.29 -14.25 20.44
N SER A 15 20.32 -14.37 21.36
CA SER A 15 19.90 -15.68 21.92
C SER A 15 21.03 -16.51 22.55
N CYS A 16 22.10 -15.87 23.01
CA CYS A 16 23.27 -16.55 23.58
C CYS A 16 23.15 -16.78 25.10
N GLY A 17 22.10 -16.26 25.73
CA GLY A 17 21.88 -16.35 27.17
C GLY A 17 22.84 -15.48 27.98
N ILE A 18 23.36 -14.41 27.39
CA ILE A 18 24.29 -13.47 28.04
C ILE A 18 23.56 -12.75 29.18
N THR A 19 24.16 -12.76 30.37
CA THR A 19 23.63 -12.09 31.58
C THR A 19 24.51 -10.96 32.09
N CYS A 20 25.79 -10.93 31.71
CA CYS A 20 26.79 -9.97 32.17
C CYS A 20 27.91 -9.80 31.13
N ALA A 21 28.76 -8.79 31.32
CA ALA A 21 29.84 -8.46 30.39
C ALA A 21 30.97 -9.51 30.37
N GLY A 22 31.24 -10.16 31.51
CA GLY A 22 32.42 -11.03 31.65
C GLY A 22 33.71 -10.22 31.85
N ASP A 23 34.82 -10.68 31.26
CA ASP A 23 36.12 -9.99 31.38
C ASP A 23 36.22 -8.83 30.37
N GLU A 24 36.19 -7.60 30.89
CA GLU A 24 36.31 -6.37 30.12
C GLU A 24 37.59 -6.30 29.28
N ASN A 25 38.71 -6.86 29.76
CA ASN A 25 39.96 -6.86 29.02
C ASN A 25 39.90 -7.77 27.79
N GLU A 26 39.17 -8.88 27.89
CA GLU A 26 38.93 -9.75 26.74
C GLU A 26 38.01 -9.06 25.73
N ILE A 27 36.92 -8.42 26.19
CA ILE A 27 36.04 -7.63 25.31
C ILE A 27 36.87 -6.58 24.58
N ALA A 28 37.66 -5.79 25.28
CA ALA A 28 38.50 -4.77 24.66
C ALA A 28 39.51 -5.37 23.66
N ALA A 29 40.13 -6.50 24.00
CA ALA A 29 41.13 -7.14 23.14
C ALA A 29 40.53 -7.71 21.84
N PHE A 30 39.29 -8.22 21.89
CA PHE A 30 38.64 -8.87 20.75
C PHE A 30 37.69 -7.95 19.97
N CYS A 31 37.12 -6.94 20.61
CA CYS A 31 36.05 -6.10 20.06
C CYS A 31 36.47 -4.65 19.78
N ALA A 32 37.75 -4.30 19.89
CA ALA A 32 38.22 -2.93 19.65
C ALA A 32 37.83 -2.37 18.26
N HIS A 33 37.70 -3.22 17.24
CA HIS A 33 37.32 -2.85 15.86
C HIS A 33 35.85 -3.10 15.52
N VAL A 34 35.03 -3.56 16.47
CA VAL A 34 33.60 -3.82 16.27
C VAL A 34 32.86 -2.48 16.16
N SER A 35 32.00 -2.37 15.14
CA SER A 35 31.17 -1.20 14.87
C SER A 35 29.67 -1.49 15.00
N GLU A 36 29.27 -2.76 14.92
CA GLU A 36 27.88 -3.17 15.07
C GLU A 36 27.78 -4.35 16.04
N LEU A 37 26.92 -4.23 17.04
CA LEU A 37 26.73 -5.24 18.06
C LEU A 37 25.25 -5.56 18.26
N ASP A 38 24.89 -6.81 17.99
CA ASP A 38 23.56 -7.34 18.27
C ASP A 38 23.59 -8.24 19.52
N LEU A 39 22.97 -7.76 20.59
CA LEU A 39 22.79 -8.45 21.87
C LEU A 39 21.32 -8.81 22.12
N SER A 40 20.47 -8.86 21.08
CA SER A 40 19.05 -9.15 21.23
C SER A 40 18.74 -10.54 21.80
N ASP A 41 17.57 -10.70 22.40
CA ASP A 41 17.09 -11.97 22.97
C ASP A 41 18.08 -12.61 23.97
N ASN A 42 18.76 -11.79 24.78
CA ASN A 42 19.61 -12.23 25.88
C ASN A 42 18.92 -12.01 27.24
N LYS A 43 19.67 -12.15 28.33
CA LYS A 43 19.19 -12.04 29.73
C LYS A 43 19.87 -10.89 30.45
N LEU A 44 20.15 -9.80 29.74
CA LEU A 44 20.76 -8.60 30.31
C LEU A 44 19.70 -7.82 31.09
N GLU A 45 19.78 -7.87 32.42
CA GLU A 45 18.85 -7.17 33.34
C GLU A 45 19.42 -5.82 33.80
N ASP A 46 20.74 -5.65 33.82
CA ASP A 46 21.44 -4.50 34.39
C ASP A 46 22.14 -3.65 33.33
N TRP A 47 21.77 -2.38 33.24
CA TRP A 47 22.43 -1.38 32.39
C TRP A 47 23.92 -1.19 32.69
N HIS A 48 24.39 -1.48 33.90
CA HIS A 48 25.82 -1.42 34.22
C HIS A 48 26.61 -2.50 33.45
N GLU A 49 26.04 -3.69 33.30
CA GLU A 49 26.66 -4.75 32.51
C GLU A 49 26.69 -4.41 31.03
N VAL A 50 25.61 -3.82 30.51
CA VAL A 50 25.60 -3.30 29.12
C VAL A 50 26.65 -2.21 28.95
N SER A 51 26.75 -1.28 29.89
CA SER A 51 27.73 -0.19 29.88
C SER A 51 29.18 -0.71 29.84
N LYS A 52 29.50 -1.75 30.62
CA LYS A 52 30.82 -2.41 30.58
C LYS A 52 31.14 -3.04 29.22
N ILE A 53 30.14 -3.62 28.55
CA ILE A 53 30.35 -4.15 27.20
C ILE A 53 30.65 -2.99 26.24
N VAL A 54 29.77 -1.98 26.22
CA VAL A 54 29.83 -0.87 25.25
C VAL A 54 31.08 0.00 25.46
N SER A 55 31.51 0.25 26.70
CA SER A 55 32.72 1.03 27.00
C SER A 55 34.01 0.42 26.43
N ASN A 56 34.01 -0.90 26.21
CA ASN A 56 35.12 -1.65 25.64
C ASN A 56 35.00 -1.85 24.11
N VAL A 57 34.00 -1.24 23.46
CA VAL A 57 33.78 -1.24 22.00
C VAL A 57 33.76 0.21 21.49
N PRO A 58 34.94 0.86 21.35
CA PRO A 58 35.04 2.31 21.18
C PRO A 58 34.55 2.83 19.81
N HIS A 59 34.34 1.95 18.84
CA HIS A 59 33.87 2.30 17.49
C HIS A 59 32.41 1.88 17.24
N LEU A 60 31.66 1.59 18.30
CA LEU A 60 30.28 1.10 18.19
C LEU A 60 29.33 2.20 17.68
N GLU A 61 28.73 1.95 16.51
CA GLU A 61 27.74 2.84 15.89
C GLU A 61 26.33 2.23 15.93
N PHE A 62 26.22 0.90 15.87
CA PHE A 62 24.95 0.16 15.96
C PHE A 62 24.89 -0.72 17.19
N LEU A 63 23.82 -0.58 17.97
CA LEU A 63 23.56 -1.43 19.13
C LEU A 63 22.11 -1.93 19.13
N ASN A 64 21.94 -3.25 19.14
CA ASN A 64 20.63 -3.89 19.32
C ASN A 64 20.55 -4.58 20.68
N LEU A 65 19.61 -4.13 21.51
CA LEU A 65 19.32 -4.65 22.85
C LEU A 65 17.91 -5.22 22.96
N SER A 66 17.27 -5.48 21.83
CA SER A 66 15.88 -5.93 21.80
C SER A 66 15.65 -7.19 22.63
N SER A 67 14.46 -7.32 23.23
CA SER A 67 14.05 -8.48 24.03
C SER A 67 14.97 -8.81 25.22
N ASN A 68 15.73 -7.84 25.74
CA ASN A 68 16.40 -7.98 27.03
C ASN A 68 15.54 -7.40 28.17
N PRO A 69 15.55 -8.00 29.37
CA PRO A 69 14.80 -7.53 30.55
C PRO A 69 15.38 -6.26 31.21
N LEU A 70 15.77 -5.27 30.41
CA LEU A 70 16.44 -4.04 30.87
C LEU A 70 15.51 -3.10 31.65
N SER A 71 14.20 -3.33 31.64
CA SER A 71 13.25 -2.60 32.48
C SER A 71 13.38 -2.92 33.97
N LEU A 72 14.14 -3.96 34.34
CA LEU A 72 14.40 -4.32 35.74
C LEU A 72 15.45 -3.44 36.42
N SER A 73 16.20 -2.64 35.66
CA SER A 73 17.18 -1.69 36.17
C SER A 73 16.96 -0.28 35.60
N VAL A 74 17.38 0.73 36.36
CA VAL A 74 17.33 2.12 35.91
C VAL A 74 18.61 2.44 35.14
N LEU A 75 18.47 3.00 33.93
CA LEU A 75 19.60 3.50 33.18
C LEU A 75 20.10 4.80 33.81
N GLU A 76 21.21 4.72 34.55
CA GLU A 76 21.87 5.91 35.08
C GLU A 76 22.59 6.67 33.98
N ARG A 77 22.64 8.00 34.11
CA ARG A 77 23.33 8.90 33.17
C ARG A 77 24.79 8.50 32.92
N ARG A 78 25.52 8.12 33.98
CA ARG A 78 26.93 7.70 33.86
C ARG A 78 27.10 6.46 32.99
N CYS A 79 26.15 5.52 33.08
CA CYS A 79 26.13 4.33 32.25
C CYS A 79 25.79 4.69 30.80
N ALA A 80 24.76 5.51 30.59
CA ALA A 80 24.36 5.97 29.26
C ALA A 80 25.46 6.76 28.53
N GLY A 81 26.33 7.46 29.24
CA GLY A 81 27.49 8.15 28.65
C GLY A 81 28.47 7.23 27.89
N SER A 82 28.54 5.94 28.24
CA SER A 82 29.35 4.95 27.51
C SER A 82 28.87 4.74 26.07
N PHE A 83 27.63 5.10 25.77
CA PHE A 83 26.96 4.86 24.50
C PHE A 83 27.08 6.06 23.53
N ALA A 84 27.85 7.09 23.88
CA ALA A 84 27.89 8.36 23.15
C ALA A 84 28.23 8.25 21.65
N GLY A 85 28.93 7.18 21.23
CA GLY A 85 29.25 6.91 19.82
C GLY A 85 28.11 6.22 19.03
N VAL A 86 27.07 5.72 19.70
CA VAL A 86 25.99 4.97 19.08
C VAL A 86 25.08 5.89 18.27
N ARG A 87 24.94 5.59 16.98
CA ARG A 87 24.12 6.32 16.01
C ARG A 87 22.79 5.63 15.74
N LYS A 88 22.72 4.31 15.94
CA LYS A 88 21.51 3.51 15.79
C LYS A 88 21.30 2.60 16.98
N LEU A 89 20.18 2.81 17.67
CA LEU A 89 19.84 2.06 18.88
C LEU A 89 18.49 1.35 18.71
N VAL A 90 18.49 0.04 19.00
CA VAL A 90 17.30 -0.79 18.94
C VAL A 90 16.94 -1.31 20.33
N LEU A 91 15.77 -0.91 20.82
CA LEU A 91 15.21 -1.27 22.13
C LEU A 91 13.79 -1.82 21.96
N ASN A 92 13.62 -2.73 21.00
CA ASN A 92 12.31 -3.34 20.76
C ASN A 92 12.02 -4.39 21.84
N ASN A 93 10.77 -4.51 22.28
CA ASN A 93 10.35 -5.51 23.25
C ASN A 93 11.24 -5.56 24.52
N SER A 94 11.79 -4.43 24.95
CA SER A 94 12.63 -4.32 26.14
C SER A 94 11.90 -3.69 27.33
N LYS A 95 10.65 -3.24 27.12
CA LYS A 95 9.83 -2.47 28.07
C LYS A 95 10.57 -1.22 28.58
N ALA A 96 11.38 -0.60 27.73
CA ALA A 96 12.12 0.62 28.06
C ALA A 96 11.15 1.74 28.47
N SER A 97 11.33 2.32 29.65
CA SER A 97 10.52 3.46 30.11
C SER A 97 10.87 4.75 29.35
N TRP A 98 9.98 5.74 29.36
CA TRP A 98 10.32 7.06 28.82
C TRP A 98 11.47 7.74 29.58
N GLU A 99 11.64 7.48 30.87
CA GLU A 99 12.80 7.95 31.63
C GLU A 99 14.12 7.39 31.08
N THR A 100 14.11 6.11 30.69
CA THR A 100 15.23 5.47 30.00
C THR A 100 15.50 6.15 28.67
N VAL A 101 14.45 6.38 27.87
CA VAL A 101 14.56 7.09 26.59
C VAL A 101 15.09 8.51 26.79
N HIS A 102 14.61 9.26 27.78
CA HIS A 102 15.10 10.61 28.07
C HIS A 102 16.57 10.63 28.46
N THR A 103 17.03 9.64 29.23
CA THR A 103 18.44 9.49 29.58
C THR A 103 19.29 9.21 28.34
N ILE A 104 18.83 8.34 27.45
CA ILE A 104 19.48 8.08 26.16
C ILE A 104 19.57 9.36 25.34
N LEU A 105 18.47 10.10 25.19
CA LEU A 105 18.46 11.35 24.40
C LEU A 105 19.37 12.45 24.98
N GLN A 106 19.67 12.42 26.29
CA GLN A 106 20.60 13.34 26.93
C GLN A 106 22.06 12.97 26.67
N GLU A 107 22.39 11.67 26.64
CA GLU A 107 23.77 11.19 26.61
C GLU A 107 24.24 10.73 25.23
N LEU A 108 23.34 10.54 24.26
CA LEU A 108 23.65 10.18 22.87
C LEU A 108 23.30 11.34 21.94
N PRO A 109 24.13 12.41 21.87
CA PRO A 109 23.84 13.60 21.09
C PRO A 109 23.83 13.35 19.57
N ASP A 110 24.50 12.29 19.10
CA ASP A 110 24.62 11.94 17.67
C ASP A 110 23.71 10.78 17.24
N LEU A 111 22.71 10.42 18.06
CA LEU A 111 21.75 9.35 17.73
C LEU A 111 20.88 9.73 16.54
N GLU A 112 20.92 8.92 15.47
CA GLU A 112 20.22 9.17 14.21
C GLU A 112 18.99 8.27 14.03
N GLU A 113 19.04 7.03 14.52
CA GLU A 113 17.93 6.08 14.41
C GLU A 113 17.59 5.43 15.76
N LEU A 114 16.30 5.44 16.11
CA LEU A 114 15.80 4.86 17.35
C LEU A 114 14.60 3.96 17.09
N PHE A 115 14.67 2.74 17.60
CA PHE A 115 13.62 1.72 17.46
C PHE A 115 13.10 1.33 18.84
N LEU A 116 11.79 1.50 19.04
CA LEU A 116 11.07 1.33 20.30
C LEU A 116 9.77 0.53 20.10
N CYS A 117 9.80 -0.49 19.26
CA CYS A 117 8.64 -1.30 18.94
C CYS A 117 8.29 -2.27 20.08
N LEU A 118 7.02 -2.68 20.19
CA LEU A 118 6.59 -3.74 21.15
C LEU A 118 6.85 -3.42 22.63
N ASN A 119 6.84 -2.14 23.00
CA ASN A 119 7.11 -1.68 24.37
C ASN A 119 5.84 -1.30 25.15
N ASP A 120 4.67 -1.59 24.59
CA ASP A 120 3.34 -1.32 25.17
C ASP A 120 3.08 0.17 25.49
N TYR A 121 3.74 1.12 24.80
CA TYR A 121 3.50 2.53 25.09
C TYR A 121 2.06 2.94 24.79
N GLU A 122 1.37 3.42 25.82
CA GLU A 122 0.06 4.06 25.69
C GLU A 122 0.17 5.58 25.57
N THR A 123 1.24 6.15 26.13
CA THR A 123 1.51 7.59 26.13
C THR A 123 2.99 7.86 25.86
N VAL A 124 3.28 9.09 25.44
CA VAL A 124 4.58 9.69 25.25
C VAL A 124 4.83 10.70 26.38
N SER A 125 5.96 10.58 27.06
CA SER A 125 6.41 11.60 28.02
C SER A 125 7.32 12.60 27.32
N CYS A 126 6.96 13.89 27.38
CA CYS A 126 7.72 14.94 26.72
C CYS A 126 9.00 15.26 27.50
N SER A 127 10.15 15.21 26.82
CA SER A 127 11.44 15.68 27.36
C SER A 127 11.59 17.19 27.15
N PRO A 128 12.18 17.94 28.09
CA PRO A 128 12.58 19.33 27.85
C PRO A 128 13.74 19.45 26.85
N VAL A 129 14.45 18.36 26.56
CA VAL A 129 15.57 18.31 25.62
C VAL A 129 15.07 17.83 24.26
N CYS A 130 15.24 18.65 23.23
CA CYS A 130 15.03 18.25 21.84
C CYS A 130 16.28 17.54 21.32
N CYS A 131 16.09 16.37 20.70
CA CYS A 131 17.15 15.65 20.00
C CYS A 131 17.17 16.08 18.53
N GLN A 132 18.20 16.84 18.16
CA GLN A 132 18.35 17.44 16.82
C GLN A 132 18.96 16.48 15.79
N SER A 133 19.57 15.39 16.24
CA SER A 133 20.25 14.40 15.41
C SER A 133 19.28 13.35 14.87
N LEU A 134 18.25 12.97 15.63
CA LEU A 134 17.35 11.88 15.26
C LEU A 134 16.63 12.13 13.93
N LYS A 135 16.81 11.20 12.99
CA LYS A 135 16.23 11.18 11.64
C LYS A 135 15.15 10.12 11.49
N LEU A 136 15.29 8.98 12.15
CA LEU A 136 14.32 7.89 12.08
C LEU A 136 13.85 7.49 13.48
N LEU A 137 12.53 7.48 13.65
CA LEU A 137 11.88 6.92 14.83
C LEU A 137 10.92 5.81 14.40
N HIS A 138 11.11 4.63 14.96
CA HIS A 138 10.25 3.48 14.74
C HIS A 138 9.62 3.04 16.06
N ILE A 139 8.30 3.17 16.17
CA ILE A 139 7.53 2.90 17.40
C ILE A 139 6.30 2.03 17.10
N THR A 140 6.51 0.99 16.30
CA THR A 140 5.46 0.07 15.82
C THR A 140 5.01 -0.92 16.88
N ASP A 141 3.76 -1.38 16.77
CA ASP A 141 3.15 -2.32 17.71
C ASP A 141 3.25 -1.83 19.17
N ASN A 142 2.79 -0.60 19.37
CA ASN A 142 2.52 -0.01 20.69
C ASN A 142 1.02 0.34 20.78
N ASN A 143 0.61 1.01 21.84
CA ASN A 143 -0.79 1.29 22.16
C ASN A 143 -1.13 2.79 22.06
N LEU A 144 -0.44 3.55 21.19
CA LEU A 144 -0.72 4.97 21.01
C LEU A 144 -2.06 5.16 20.26
N GLN A 145 -2.99 5.90 20.85
CA GLN A 145 -4.34 6.11 20.30
C GLN A 145 -4.63 7.56 19.92
N ASP A 146 -4.02 8.50 20.64
CA ASP A 146 -4.25 9.94 20.48
C ASP A 146 -3.07 10.61 19.76
N TRP A 147 -3.39 11.47 18.79
CA TRP A 147 -2.41 12.28 18.07
C TRP A 147 -1.68 13.29 18.97
N THR A 148 -2.26 13.66 20.12
CA THR A 148 -1.56 14.50 21.12
C THR A 148 -0.27 13.84 21.63
N GLU A 149 -0.19 12.51 21.58
CA GLU A 149 1.04 11.77 21.89
C GLU A 149 2.08 11.90 20.77
N ILE A 150 1.63 11.89 19.52
CA ILE A 150 2.48 12.09 18.33
C ILE A 150 3.02 13.53 18.28
N ARG A 151 2.22 14.52 18.68
CA ARG A 151 2.65 15.92 18.86
C ARG A 151 3.91 16.00 19.73
N LYS A 152 3.97 15.24 20.84
CA LYS A 152 5.13 15.26 21.75
C LYS A 152 6.39 14.72 21.05
N LEU A 153 6.26 13.72 20.18
CA LEU A 153 7.37 13.23 19.35
C LEU A 153 7.88 14.34 18.40
N GLY A 154 6.99 15.09 17.76
CA GLY A 154 7.39 16.22 16.90
C GLY A 154 8.14 17.33 17.64
N ILE A 155 7.74 17.62 18.88
CA ILE A 155 8.45 18.57 19.76
C ILE A 155 9.85 18.06 20.09
N MET A 156 9.98 16.76 20.42
CA MET A 156 11.25 16.16 20.82
C MET A 156 12.22 15.95 19.65
N PHE A 157 11.70 15.71 18.44
CA PHE A 157 12.48 15.30 17.27
C PHE A 157 12.22 16.21 16.05
N PRO A 158 12.64 17.49 16.09
CA PRO A 158 12.35 18.46 15.00
C PRO A 158 13.08 18.14 13.68
N SER A 159 14.11 17.29 13.75
CA SER A 159 14.92 16.83 12.61
C SER A 159 14.39 15.57 11.93
N LEU A 160 13.28 15.01 12.43
CA LEU A 160 12.78 13.72 12.01
C LEU A 160 12.44 13.72 10.51
N ASP A 161 13.01 12.75 9.81
CA ASP A 161 12.81 12.50 8.38
C ASP A 161 11.78 11.37 8.17
N THR A 162 11.88 10.32 8.98
CA THR A 162 11.06 9.11 8.87
C THR A 162 10.40 8.77 10.21
N LEU A 163 9.08 8.66 10.21
CA LEU A 163 8.28 8.27 11.37
C LEU A 163 7.46 7.01 11.07
N ILE A 164 7.73 5.94 11.81
CA ILE A 164 7.06 4.65 11.63
C ILE A 164 6.18 4.36 12.86
N LEU A 165 4.86 4.42 12.65
CA LEU A 165 3.80 4.30 13.66
C LEU A 165 2.88 3.09 13.40
N ALA A 166 3.29 2.16 12.54
CA ALA A 166 2.44 1.03 12.17
C ALA A 166 1.94 0.24 13.39
N ASN A 167 0.74 -0.33 13.31
CA ASN A 167 0.10 -1.07 14.41
C ASN A 167 -0.07 -0.25 15.72
N ASN A 168 -0.22 1.07 15.62
CA ASN A 168 -0.79 1.89 16.70
C ASN A 168 -2.24 2.24 16.35
N ASN A 169 -3.14 2.31 17.33
CA ASN A 169 -4.57 2.55 17.11
C ASN A 169 -4.92 4.04 17.02
N LEU A 170 -4.16 4.82 16.23
CA LEU A 170 -4.43 6.24 16.00
C LEU A 170 -5.74 6.41 15.22
N THR A 171 -6.77 6.94 15.86
CA THR A 171 -8.12 7.03 15.28
C THR A 171 -8.34 8.30 14.47
N THR A 172 -7.68 9.40 14.85
CA THR A 172 -7.79 10.69 14.18
C THR A 172 -6.50 11.51 14.31
N ILE A 173 -6.32 12.51 13.44
CA ILE A 173 -5.19 13.44 13.46
C ILE A 173 -5.67 14.79 14.04
N GLU A 174 -5.73 14.90 15.36
CA GLU A 174 -6.19 16.11 16.07
C GLU A 174 -5.11 17.21 16.16
N GLU A 175 -4.73 17.75 15.02
CA GLU A 175 -3.77 18.85 14.93
C GLU A 175 -4.17 19.83 13.83
N SER A 176 -3.94 21.13 14.06
CA SER A 176 -4.13 22.11 12.99
C SER A 176 -3.05 21.97 11.93
N GLU A 177 -3.37 22.29 10.68
CA GLU A 177 -2.45 22.18 9.55
C GLU A 177 -1.12 22.93 9.80
N ASP A 178 -1.21 24.18 10.27
CA ASP A 178 -0.06 25.01 10.69
C ASP A 178 0.79 24.39 11.81
N SER A 179 0.19 23.56 12.65
CA SER A 179 0.89 22.91 13.75
C SER A 179 1.63 21.66 13.27
N LEU A 180 1.05 20.86 12.37
CA LEU A 180 1.74 19.72 11.77
C LEU A 180 3.03 20.15 11.05
N ALA A 181 2.97 21.22 10.26
CA ALA A 181 4.12 21.76 9.54
C ALA A 181 5.26 22.21 10.49
N ARG A 182 4.91 22.76 11.66
CA ARG A 182 5.88 23.22 12.67
C ARG A 182 6.47 22.07 13.49
N LEU A 183 5.67 21.05 13.79
CA LEU A 183 6.08 19.88 14.58
C LEU A 183 6.99 18.96 13.78
N PHE A 184 6.72 18.81 12.48
CA PHE A 184 7.42 17.87 11.61
C PHE A 184 7.92 18.56 10.31
N PRO A 185 8.81 19.56 10.42
CA PRO A 185 9.21 20.39 9.28
C PRO A 185 10.09 19.64 8.26
N ASN A 186 10.66 18.50 8.65
CA ASN A 186 11.57 17.70 7.83
C ASN A 186 11.02 16.33 7.45
N LEU A 187 9.80 15.99 7.87
CA LEU A 187 9.25 14.66 7.68
C LEU A 187 8.99 14.39 6.20
N ARG A 188 9.63 13.33 5.70
CA ARG A 188 9.59 12.85 4.31
C ARG A 188 8.84 11.54 4.18
N SER A 189 8.87 10.69 5.21
CA SER A 189 8.20 9.39 5.20
C SER A 189 7.39 9.19 6.49
N ILE A 190 6.11 8.84 6.34
CA ILE A 190 5.25 8.45 7.45
C ILE A 190 4.59 7.09 7.20
N ASN A 191 4.64 6.22 8.20
CA ASN A 191 3.97 4.93 8.15
C ASN A 191 2.89 4.83 9.23
N LEU A 192 1.64 4.80 8.76
CA LEU A 192 0.42 4.67 9.54
C LEU A 192 -0.29 3.35 9.20
N HIS A 193 0.45 2.31 8.78
CA HIS A 193 -0.13 0.99 8.53
C HIS A 193 -0.94 0.52 9.73
N LYS A 194 -2.16 0.05 9.47
CA LYS A 194 -3.08 -0.50 10.46
C LYS A 194 -3.37 0.46 11.62
N SER A 195 -3.35 1.77 11.36
CA SER A 195 -3.95 2.76 12.24
C SER A 195 -5.48 2.79 12.13
N GLY A 196 -6.14 3.32 13.15
CA GLY A 196 -7.60 3.39 13.28
C GLY A 196 -8.28 4.52 12.50
N LEU A 197 -7.62 5.10 11.50
CA LEU A 197 -8.16 6.24 10.75
C LEU A 197 -9.45 5.85 10.01
N HIS A 198 -10.48 6.68 10.14
CA HIS A 198 -11.84 6.35 9.72
C HIS A 198 -12.51 7.43 8.86
N CYS A 199 -11.84 8.56 8.59
CA CYS A 199 -12.36 9.63 7.74
C CYS A 199 -11.26 10.19 6.80
N TRP A 200 -11.70 10.81 5.69
CA TRP A 200 -10.79 11.31 4.66
C TRP A 200 -10.08 12.60 5.08
N GLU A 201 -10.68 13.40 5.97
CA GLU A 201 -10.12 14.64 6.49
C GLU A 201 -8.77 14.40 7.18
N ASP A 202 -8.62 13.26 7.88
CA ASP A 202 -7.36 12.88 8.50
C ASP A 202 -6.28 12.50 7.47
N ILE A 203 -6.67 11.89 6.34
CA ILE A 203 -5.74 11.64 5.24
C ILE A 203 -5.33 12.96 4.59
N ASP A 204 -6.27 13.87 4.37
CA ASP A 204 -6.01 15.16 3.73
C ASP A 204 -5.08 16.04 4.58
N LYS A 205 -5.14 15.96 5.92
CA LYS A 205 -4.20 16.64 6.84
C LYS A 205 -2.74 16.28 6.60
N LEU A 206 -2.43 15.11 6.04
CA LEU A 206 -1.06 14.72 5.70
C LEU A 206 -0.42 15.67 4.67
N ASN A 207 -1.22 16.40 3.89
CA ASN A 207 -0.73 17.44 2.98
C ASN A 207 -0.09 18.63 3.70
N SER A 208 -0.31 18.77 5.01
CA SER A 208 0.28 19.84 5.84
C SER A 208 1.76 19.61 6.15
N PHE A 209 2.28 18.40 5.91
CA PHE A 209 3.69 18.10 6.08
C PHE A 209 4.49 18.64 4.87
N PRO A 210 5.38 19.63 5.06
CA PRO A 210 5.93 20.42 3.95
C PRO A 210 6.87 19.65 3.01
N LYS A 211 7.43 18.52 3.46
CA LYS A 211 8.39 17.70 2.71
C LYS A 211 7.94 16.26 2.51
N LEU A 212 6.67 15.95 2.80
CA LEU A 212 6.20 14.56 2.77
C LEU A 212 6.20 14.01 1.34
N GLU A 213 6.89 12.90 1.17
CA GLU A 213 7.14 12.24 -0.11
C GLU A 213 6.66 10.78 -0.12
N GLU A 214 6.66 10.12 1.04
CA GLU A 214 6.23 8.74 1.19
C GLU A 214 5.18 8.58 2.28
N VAL A 215 4.09 7.90 1.92
CA VAL A 215 3.02 7.56 2.86
C VAL A 215 2.72 6.07 2.78
N LYS A 216 2.53 5.45 3.95
CA LYS A 216 2.17 4.04 4.09
C LYS A 216 0.86 3.94 4.89
N LEU A 217 -0.20 3.43 4.25
CA LEU A 217 -1.60 3.40 4.73
C LEU A 217 -2.33 2.05 4.48
N LEU A 218 -1.61 0.92 4.43
CA LEU A 218 -2.24 -0.40 4.38
C LEU A 218 -2.97 -0.70 5.70
N GLY A 219 -4.14 -1.33 5.62
CA GLY A 219 -4.89 -1.78 6.81
C GLY A 219 -5.70 -0.70 7.53
N ILE A 220 -5.87 0.49 6.93
CA ILE A 220 -6.70 1.57 7.47
C ILE A 220 -8.21 1.22 7.34
N PRO A 221 -9.03 1.32 8.41
CA PRO A 221 -10.47 1.06 8.38
C PRO A 221 -11.24 1.82 7.29
N LEU A 222 -10.98 3.12 7.14
CA LEU A 222 -11.58 3.96 6.08
C LEU A 222 -11.50 3.32 4.69
N LEU A 223 -10.39 2.63 4.40
CA LEU A 223 -10.10 2.13 3.06
C LEU A 223 -10.75 0.77 2.78
N GLN A 224 -11.30 0.08 3.78
CA GLN A 224 -11.74 -1.31 3.66
C GLN A 224 -12.88 -1.52 2.66
N SER A 225 -13.76 -0.53 2.48
CA SER A 225 -14.90 -0.59 1.56
C SER A 225 -14.51 -0.50 0.07
N TYR A 226 -13.32 0.01 -0.23
CA TYR A 226 -12.85 0.23 -1.60
C TYR A 226 -12.10 -0.98 -2.15
N THR A 227 -12.07 -1.14 -3.48
CA THR A 227 -11.16 -2.08 -4.14
C THR A 227 -9.69 -1.62 -4.03
N THR A 228 -8.73 -2.52 -4.24
CA THR A 228 -7.29 -2.17 -4.22
C THR A 228 -6.94 -1.03 -5.19
N GLU A 229 -7.56 -1.03 -6.37
CA GLU A 229 -7.35 -0.01 -7.40
C GLU A 229 -7.92 1.34 -6.96
N GLU A 230 -9.17 1.37 -6.48
CA GLU A 230 -9.82 2.59 -5.99
C GLU A 230 -9.07 3.18 -4.81
N ARG A 231 -8.68 2.37 -3.81
CA ARG A 231 -7.88 2.83 -2.65
C ARG A 231 -6.65 3.60 -3.11
N ARG A 232 -5.90 3.02 -4.05
CA ARG A 232 -4.67 3.61 -4.54
C ARG A 232 -4.94 4.90 -5.31
N LYS A 233 -5.90 4.90 -6.24
CA LYS A 233 -6.26 6.09 -7.02
C LYS A 233 -6.78 7.24 -6.16
N LEU A 234 -7.67 6.95 -5.20
CA LEU A 234 -8.21 7.95 -4.28
C LEU A 234 -7.11 8.58 -3.41
N LEU A 235 -6.20 7.76 -2.86
CA LEU A 235 -5.08 8.24 -2.06
C LEU A 235 -4.10 9.09 -2.89
N ILE A 236 -3.72 8.64 -4.09
CA ILE A 236 -2.81 9.38 -4.97
C ILE A 236 -3.39 10.74 -5.34
N ALA A 237 -4.69 10.80 -5.67
CA ALA A 237 -5.35 12.04 -6.04
C ALA A 237 -5.46 13.03 -4.87
N ARG A 238 -5.68 12.54 -3.64
CA ARG A 238 -5.78 13.35 -2.41
C ARG A 238 -4.44 13.85 -1.87
N LEU A 239 -3.36 13.11 -2.15
CA LEU A 239 -2.01 13.41 -1.69
C LEU A 239 -1.14 13.85 -2.88
N PRO A 240 -1.22 15.13 -3.32
CA PRO A 240 -0.50 15.62 -4.50
C PRO A 240 1.02 15.55 -4.39
N SER A 241 1.59 15.70 -3.19
CA SER A 241 3.04 15.81 -2.97
C SER A 241 3.77 14.47 -2.93
N ILE A 242 3.07 13.37 -2.65
CA ILE A 242 3.74 12.07 -2.45
C ILE A 242 4.27 11.51 -3.76
N ILE A 243 5.46 10.92 -3.72
CA ILE A 243 6.09 10.21 -4.85
C ILE A 243 6.12 8.69 -4.62
N LYS A 244 5.84 8.24 -3.40
CA LYS A 244 5.70 6.82 -3.04
C LYS A 244 4.48 6.59 -2.16
N LEU A 245 3.70 5.57 -2.50
CA LEU A 245 2.56 5.12 -1.72
C LEU A 245 2.69 3.63 -1.45
N ASN A 246 2.70 3.24 -0.17
CA ASN A 246 2.85 1.85 0.28
C ASN A 246 4.10 1.16 -0.28
N GLY A 247 5.21 1.89 -0.41
CA GLY A 247 6.48 1.40 -0.93
C GLY A 247 6.59 1.37 -2.46
N SER A 248 5.50 1.60 -3.19
CA SER A 248 5.49 1.69 -4.66
C SER A 248 5.58 3.14 -5.12
N ILE A 249 6.41 3.39 -6.14
CA ILE A 249 6.52 4.69 -6.81
C ILE A 249 5.17 5.08 -7.41
N VAL A 250 4.84 6.37 -7.35
CA VAL A 250 3.72 6.98 -8.06
C VAL A 250 4.26 7.62 -9.33
N ALA A 251 4.02 7.00 -10.47
CA ALA A 251 4.46 7.54 -11.76
C ALA A 251 3.57 8.71 -12.21
N ASP A 252 4.11 9.62 -13.03
CA ASP A 252 3.35 10.79 -13.50
C ASP A 252 2.06 10.41 -14.23
N GLY A 253 2.11 9.40 -15.10
CA GLY A 253 0.92 8.88 -15.79
C GLY A 253 -0.11 8.27 -14.83
N GLU A 254 0.34 7.53 -13.81
CA GLU A 254 -0.54 6.99 -12.77
C GLU A 254 -1.20 8.11 -11.95
N ARG A 255 -0.45 9.18 -11.66
CA ARG A 255 -0.97 10.36 -10.96
C ARG A 255 -2.06 11.06 -11.77
N GLU A 256 -1.81 11.29 -13.05
CA GLU A 256 -2.78 11.87 -13.97
C GLU A 256 -4.06 11.03 -14.05
N ASP A 257 -3.91 9.71 -14.20
CA ASP A 257 -5.03 8.76 -14.25
C ASP A 257 -5.83 8.72 -12.94
N SER A 258 -5.13 8.75 -11.80
CA SER A 258 -5.72 8.77 -10.47
C SER A 258 -6.50 10.06 -10.22
N GLU A 259 -5.96 11.21 -10.61
CA GLU A 259 -6.62 12.51 -10.48
C GLU A 259 -7.86 12.61 -11.38
N ARG A 260 -7.81 12.08 -12.62
CA ARG A 260 -9.01 12.02 -13.49
C ARG A 260 -10.07 11.04 -12.98
N PHE A 261 -9.63 9.89 -12.45
CA PHE A 261 -10.51 8.96 -11.77
C PHE A 261 -11.22 9.64 -10.60
N PHE A 262 -10.49 10.43 -9.80
CA PHE A 262 -11.05 11.15 -8.66
C PHE A 262 -12.14 12.15 -9.05
N ILE A 263 -11.96 12.90 -10.14
CA ILE A 263 -13.01 13.77 -10.68
C ILE A 263 -14.26 12.93 -10.96
N ARG A 264 -14.12 11.86 -11.76
CA ARG A 264 -15.25 11.00 -12.14
C ARG A 264 -15.91 10.31 -10.94
N TYR A 265 -15.13 9.95 -9.94
CA TYR A 265 -15.61 9.33 -8.72
C TYR A 265 -16.57 10.26 -7.95
N TYR A 266 -16.25 11.55 -7.85
CA TYR A 266 -17.07 12.53 -7.13
C TYR A 266 -18.12 13.25 -7.98
N MET A 267 -18.23 12.97 -9.30
CA MET A 267 -19.17 13.66 -10.20
C MET A 267 -20.65 13.53 -9.82
N GLU A 268 -21.03 12.40 -9.22
CA GLU A 268 -22.43 12.10 -8.84
C GLU A 268 -22.70 12.34 -7.34
N PHE A 269 -21.70 12.77 -6.58
CA PHE A 269 -21.84 13.04 -5.15
C PHE A 269 -22.51 14.39 -4.91
N PRO A 270 -23.27 14.56 -3.81
CA PRO A 270 -23.77 15.86 -3.37
C PRO A 270 -22.62 16.84 -3.14
N GLU A 271 -22.82 18.13 -3.46
CA GLU A 271 -21.78 19.16 -3.34
C GLU A 271 -21.19 19.25 -1.92
N GLU A 272 -22.00 18.96 -0.89
CA GLU A 272 -21.58 18.97 0.52
C GLU A 272 -20.62 17.82 0.88
N GLU A 273 -20.62 16.74 0.10
CA GLU A 273 -19.76 15.56 0.31
C GLU A 273 -18.50 15.58 -0.58
N VAL A 274 -18.42 16.56 -1.49
CA VAL A 274 -17.31 16.69 -2.44
C VAL A 274 -16.12 17.36 -1.73
N PRO A 275 -14.94 16.70 -1.69
CA PRO A 275 -13.76 17.25 -1.04
C PRO A 275 -13.22 18.46 -1.84
N PHE A 276 -12.61 19.44 -1.15
CA PHE A 276 -12.01 20.61 -1.80
C PHE A 276 -11.07 20.26 -2.96
N ARG A 277 -10.32 19.16 -2.82
CA ARG A 277 -9.43 18.61 -3.83
C ARG A 277 -10.11 18.37 -5.19
N TYR A 278 -11.40 18.02 -5.21
CA TYR A 278 -12.14 17.85 -6.45
C TYR A 278 -12.18 19.15 -7.27
N HIS A 279 -12.45 20.28 -6.63
CA HIS A 279 -12.52 21.57 -7.32
C HIS A 279 -11.17 21.97 -7.90
N GLU A 280 -10.07 21.74 -7.16
CA GLU A 280 -8.71 21.95 -7.67
C GLU A 280 -8.44 21.13 -8.94
N LEU A 281 -8.85 19.87 -8.93
CA LEU A 281 -8.65 18.96 -10.06
C LEU A 281 -9.54 19.31 -11.25
N VAL A 282 -10.78 19.77 -11.03
CA VAL A 282 -11.65 20.29 -12.09
C VAL A 282 -11.06 21.57 -12.69
N THR A 283 -10.47 22.46 -11.88
CA THR A 283 -9.74 23.62 -12.42
C THR A 283 -8.54 23.20 -13.28
N LYS A 284 -7.83 22.12 -12.89
CA LYS A 284 -6.67 21.61 -13.61
C LYS A 284 -7.01 20.88 -14.92
N TYR A 285 -8.02 20.00 -14.91
CA TYR A 285 -8.34 19.10 -16.02
C TYR A 285 -9.62 19.44 -16.79
N GLY A 286 -10.42 20.38 -16.27
CA GLY A 286 -11.77 20.64 -16.75
C GLY A 286 -12.79 19.64 -16.19
N LYS A 287 -14.06 19.83 -16.57
CA LYS A 287 -15.12 18.86 -16.28
C LYS A 287 -14.98 17.68 -17.23
N LEU A 288 -14.75 16.50 -16.67
CA LEU A 288 -14.63 15.26 -17.45
C LEU A 288 -16.00 14.64 -17.67
N GLU A 289 -16.17 14.01 -18.82
CA GLU A 289 -17.35 13.18 -19.09
C GLU A 289 -17.23 11.81 -18.39
N PRO A 290 -18.36 11.16 -18.06
CA PRO A 290 -18.38 9.78 -17.59
C PRO A 290 -17.70 8.83 -18.60
N LEU A 291 -17.09 7.76 -18.10
CA LEU A 291 -16.54 6.73 -18.99
C LEU A 291 -17.68 5.99 -19.69
N ALA A 292 -17.61 5.87 -21.02
CA ALA A 292 -18.54 5.04 -21.77
C ALA A 292 -18.37 3.56 -21.37
N VAL A 293 -19.46 2.91 -21.00
CA VAL A 293 -19.47 1.45 -20.80
C VAL A 293 -19.46 0.80 -22.19
N VAL A 294 -18.27 0.43 -22.66
CA VAL A 294 -18.11 -0.28 -23.93
C VAL A 294 -18.02 -1.78 -23.63
N ASP A 295 -19.07 -2.52 -24.00
CA ASP A 295 -19.04 -3.98 -23.96
C ASP A 295 -18.24 -4.51 -25.16
N LEU A 296 -16.98 -4.87 -24.91
CA LEU A 296 -16.09 -5.45 -25.92
C LEU A 296 -16.27 -6.96 -26.07
N ARG A 297 -17.24 -7.59 -25.37
CA ARG A 297 -17.50 -9.02 -25.55
C ARG A 297 -17.94 -9.27 -26.98
N PRO A 298 -17.39 -10.29 -27.66
CA PRO A 298 -17.82 -10.63 -29.01
C PRO A 298 -19.32 -10.96 -29.00
N GLN A 299 -20.07 -10.37 -29.93
CA GLN A 299 -21.49 -10.64 -30.10
C GLN A 299 -21.68 -12.15 -30.35
N SER A 300 -22.41 -12.83 -29.45
CA SER A 300 -22.57 -14.29 -29.47
C SER A 300 -23.93 -14.73 -30.02
N SER A 301 -24.90 -13.83 -30.05
CA SER A 301 -26.20 -14.01 -30.68
C SER A 301 -26.64 -12.74 -31.39
N VAL A 302 -27.42 -12.93 -32.45
CA VAL A 302 -28.03 -11.87 -33.26
C VAL A 302 -29.49 -12.21 -33.54
N LYS A 303 -30.31 -11.20 -33.78
CA LYS A 303 -31.69 -11.33 -34.24
C LYS A 303 -31.73 -11.20 -35.76
N VAL A 304 -32.28 -12.20 -36.44
CA VAL A 304 -32.42 -12.22 -37.90
C VAL A 304 -33.87 -12.41 -38.29
N GLU A 305 -34.22 -11.93 -39.49
CA GLU A 305 -35.49 -12.25 -40.13
C GLU A 305 -35.34 -13.53 -40.95
N VAL A 306 -36.14 -14.53 -40.66
CA VAL A 306 -36.23 -15.75 -41.48
C VAL A 306 -37.40 -15.64 -42.44
N HIS A 307 -37.09 -15.72 -43.72
CA HIS A 307 -38.06 -15.62 -44.81
C HIS A 307 -38.29 -17.00 -45.41
N PHE A 308 -39.54 -17.49 -45.38
CA PHE A 308 -39.93 -18.75 -46.00
C PHE A 308 -41.30 -18.62 -46.66
N GLN A 309 -41.35 -18.70 -47.98
CA GLN A 309 -42.56 -18.40 -48.77
C GLN A 309 -43.10 -17.00 -48.40
N ASP A 310 -44.38 -16.89 -48.03
CA ASP A 310 -45.01 -15.63 -47.61
C ASP A 310 -44.86 -15.37 -46.09
N LYS A 311 -44.05 -16.16 -45.37
CA LYS A 311 -43.84 -16.02 -43.92
C LYS A 311 -42.51 -15.37 -43.61
N VAL A 312 -42.54 -14.43 -42.67
CA VAL A 312 -41.38 -13.80 -42.07
C VAL A 312 -41.45 -14.00 -40.56
N GLU A 313 -40.39 -14.53 -39.96
CA GLU A 313 -40.29 -14.74 -38.51
C GLU A 313 -38.97 -14.17 -37.99
N GLU A 314 -39.03 -13.32 -36.97
CA GLU A 314 -37.83 -12.85 -36.27
C GLU A 314 -37.36 -13.93 -35.29
N MET A 315 -36.10 -14.32 -35.39
CA MET A 315 -35.51 -15.30 -34.47
C MET A 315 -34.13 -14.86 -33.98
N SER A 316 -33.82 -15.20 -32.72
CA SER A 316 -32.45 -15.07 -32.22
C SER A 316 -31.65 -16.32 -32.55
N ILE A 317 -30.51 -16.12 -33.21
CA ILE A 317 -29.57 -17.18 -33.58
C ILE A 317 -28.24 -16.96 -32.85
N ARG A 318 -27.60 -18.05 -32.43
CA ARG A 318 -26.23 -17.99 -31.91
C ARG A 318 -25.24 -17.98 -33.07
N LEU A 319 -24.21 -17.16 -32.99
CA LEU A 319 -23.19 -17.02 -34.04
C LEU A 319 -22.13 -18.13 -33.99
N ASP A 320 -22.01 -18.84 -32.87
CA ASP A 320 -21.10 -19.99 -32.70
C ASP A 320 -21.66 -21.30 -33.33
N GLN A 321 -22.96 -21.37 -33.57
CA GLN A 321 -23.59 -22.56 -34.16
C GLN A 321 -23.21 -22.73 -35.64
N THR A 322 -23.34 -23.95 -36.13
CA THR A 322 -23.14 -24.31 -37.54
C THR A 322 -24.39 -24.12 -38.39
N VAL A 323 -24.24 -24.05 -39.71
CA VAL A 323 -25.38 -24.06 -40.64
C VAL A 323 -26.28 -25.29 -40.44
N ALA A 324 -25.69 -26.45 -40.11
CA ALA A 324 -26.46 -27.66 -39.80
C ALA A 324 -27.36 -27.52 -38.57
N GLU A 325 -26.85 -26.89 -37.51
CA GLU A 325 -27.60 -26.61 -36.28
C GLU A 325 -28.68 -25.57 -36.52
N LEU A 326 -28.38 -24.53 -37.29
CA LEU A 326 -29.39 -23.57 -37.74
C LEU A 326 -30.53 -24.26 -38.50
N LYS A 327 -30.23 -25.15 -39.46
CA LYS A 327 -31.27 -25.93 -40.17
C LYS A 327 -32.12 -26.77 -39.21
N LYS A 328 -31.53 -27.33 -38.14
CA LYS A 328 -32.28 -28.07 -37.11
C LYS A 328 -33.23 -27.14 -36.36
N HIS A 329 -32.80 -25.94 -35.99
CA HIS A 329 -33.65 -24.94 -35.34
C HIS A 329 -34.77 -24.45 -36.29
N LEU A 330 -34.46 -24.21 -37.56
CA LEU A 330 -35.45 -23.77 -38.55
C LEU A 330 -36.51 -24.82 -38.86
N LYS A 331 -36.28 -26.10 -38.57
CA LYS A 331 -37.26 -27.17 -38.78
C LYS A 331 -38.62 -26.89 -38.12
N THR A 332 -38.63 -26.29 -36.94
CA THR A 332 -39.87 -25.95 -36.22
C THR A 332 -40.57 -24.74 -36.84
N VAL A 333 -39.80 -23.84 -37.45
CA VAL A 333 -40.28 -22.59 -38.09
C VAL A 333 -40.89 -22.88 -39.46
N VAL A 334 -40.15 -23.58 -40.34
CA VAL A 334 -40.53 -23.76 -41.75
C VAL A 334 -41.20 -25.09 -42.06
N GLN A 335 -41.30 -26.02 -41.09
CA GLN A 335 -41.87 -27.36 -41.24
C GLN A 335 -41.27 -28.22 -42.39
N LEU A 336 -40.04 -27.92 -42.81
CA LEU A 336 -39.28 -28.69 -43.79
C LEU A 336 -38.31 -29.67 -43.13
N SER A 337 -37.91 -30.74 -43.82
CA SER A 337 -36.77 -31.55 -43.39
C SER A 337 -35.46 -30.80 -43.65
N THR A 338 -34.45 -30.98 -42.79
CA THR A 338 -33.14 -30.30 -42.93
C THR A 338 -32.45 -30.59 -44.26
N SER A 339 -32.66 -31.78 -44.83
CA SER A 339 -32.14 -32.19 -46.14
C SER A 339 -32.75 -31.42 -47.31
N ASN A 340 -33.95 -30.88 -47.13
CA ASN A 340 -34.72 -30.20 -48.17
C ASN A 340 -34.63 -28.68 -48.05
N MET A 341 -33.83 -28.14 -47.12
CA MET A 341 -33.63 -26.70 -46.96
C MET A 341 -32.40 -26.21 -47.71
N LEU A 342 -32.59 -25.25 -48.60
CA LEU A 342 -31.56 -24.30 -49.05
C LEU A 342 -31.67 -23.05 -48.19
N LEU A 343 -30.53 -22.55 -47.71
CA LEU A 343 -30.46 -21.34 -46.90
C LEU A 343 -29.64 -20.31 -47.65
N PHE A 344 -30.16 -19.09 -47.72
CA PHE A 344 -29.48 -17.95 -48.29
C PHE A 344 -29.42 -16.82 -47.28
N TYR A 345 -28.21 -16.33 -47.02
CA TYR A 345 -27.96 -15.18 -46.16
C TYR A 345 -27.95 -13.91 -47.00
N LEU A 346 -28.62 -12.86 -46.52
CA LEU A 346 -28.62 -11.54 -47.13
C LEU A 346 -28.36 -10.49 -46.05
N ASP A 347 -27.26 -9.76 -46.21
CA ASP A 347 -26.95 -8.60 -45.37
C ASP A 347 -27.85 -7.40 -45.71
N GLN A 348 -27.93 -6.41 -44.80
CA GLN A 348 -28.76 -5.21 -44.98
C GLN A 348 -28.35 -4.30 -46.15
N GLU A 349 -27.09 -4.30 -46.55
CA GLU A 349 -26.56 -3.39 -47.58
C GLU A 349 -26.64 -4.02 -49.00
N ALA A 350 -26.77 -5.35 -49.06
CA ALA A 350 -26.92 -6.24 -50.20
C ALA A 350 -26.12 -5.90 -51.47
N PRO A 351 -24.81 -5.59 -51.41
CA PRO A 351 -24.04 -5.19 -52.60
C PRO A 351 -23.88 -6.30 -53.64
N PHE A 352 -23.96 -7.58 -53.24
CA PHE A 352 -23.71 -8.75 -54.11
C PHE A 352 -24.88 -9.74 -54.17
N GLY A 353 -26.02 -9.41 -53.55
CA GLY A 353 -27.16 -10.31 -53.44
C GLY A 353 -26.96 -11.45 -52.43
N PRO A 354 -27.93 -12.38 -52.34
CA PRO A 354 -27.94 -13.42 -51.30
C PRO A 354 -26.83 -14.48 -51.47
N GLU A 355 -26.08 -14.79 -50.40
CA GLU A 355 -25.07 -15.86 -50.33
C GLU A 355 -25.71 -17.18 -49.89
N GLU A 356 -25.57 -18.25 -50.69
CA GLU A 356 -26.03 -19.58 -50.28
C GLU A 356 -25.11 -20.17 -49.18
N MET A 357 -25.71 -20.57 -48.06
CA MET A 357 -25.03 -21.21 -46.93
C MET A 357 -24.79 -22.71 -47.21
N LYS A 358 -23.92 -23.00 -48.18
CA LYS A 358 -23.68 -24.36 -48.73
C LYS A 358 -23.06 -25.33 -47.73
N TYR A 359 -22.13 -24.85 -46.90
CA TYR A 359 -21.30 -25.69 -46.04
C TYR A 359 -21.94 -25.92 -44.68
N SER A 360 -22.46 -27.13 -44.47
CA SER A 360 -23.21 -27.48 -43.25
C SER A 360 -22.39 -27.38 -41.96
N SER A 361 -21.07 -27.55 -42.03
CA SER A 361 -20.13 -27.45 -40.91
C SER A 361 -19.61 -26.03 -40.64
N ARG A 362 -19.91 -25.06 -41.51
CA ARG A 362 -19.43 -23.67 -41.36
C ARG A 362 -20.20 -22.99 -40.22
N ALA A 363 -19.48 -22.33 -39.32
CA ALA A 363 -20.07 -21.58 -38.22
C ALA A 363 -20.65 -20.24 -38.70
N LEU A 364 -21.73 -19.78 -38.05
CA LEU A 364 -22.48 -18.61 -38.52
C LEU A 364 -21.70 -17.29 -38.41
N HIS A 365 -20.82 -17.13 -37.43
CA HIS A 365 -19.97 -15.93 -37.30
C HIS A 365 -19.11 -15.67 -38.55
N SER A 366 -18.80 -16.71 -39.34
CA SER A 366 -17.99 -16.56 -40.55
C SER A 366 -18.72 -15.93 -41.74
N TYR A 367 -20.03 -15.68 -41.61
CA TYR A 367 -20.82 -14.91 -42.58
C TYR A 367 -20.95 -13.43 -42.17
N GLY A 368 -20.45 -13.04 -40.99
CA GLY A 368 -20.52 -11.65 -40.53
C GLY A 368 -21.94 -11.16 -40.22
N ILE A 369 -22.86 -12.09 -39.90
CA ILE A 369 -24.28 -11.81 -39.65
C ILE A 369 -24.46 -10.81 -38.51
N ARG A 370 -25.32 -9.80 -38.73
CA ARG A 370 -25.68 -8.75 -37.78
C ARG A 370 -27.17 -8.75 -37.46
N ASP A 371 -27.55 -7.99 -36.43
CA ASP A 371 -28.96 -7.78 -36.08
C ASP A 371 -29.73 -7.15 -37.25
N GLY A 372 -30.86 -7.76 -37.60
CA GLY A 372 -31.75 -7.35 -38.69
C GLY A 372 -31.37 -7.87 -40.08
N ASP A 373 -30.32 -8.70 -40.20
CA ASP A 373 -30.03 -9.40 -41.45
C ASP A 373 -31.08 -10.48 -41.74
N LYS A 374 -31.11 -10.96 -42.99
CA LYS A 374 -32.16 -11.86 -43.49
C LYS A 374 -31.59 -13.23 -43.85
N ILE A 375 -32.35 -14.27 -43.50
CA ILE A 375 -32.08 -15.65 -43.90
C ILE A 375 -33.29 -16.17 -44.68
N TYR A 376 -33.11 -16.41 -45.97
CA TYR A 376 -34.13 -17.01 -46.83
C TYR A 376 -34.00 -18.52 -46.78
N VAL A 377 -35.13 -19.18 -46.59
CA VAL A 377 -35.25 -20.63 -46.65
C VAL A 377 -36.01 -20.98 -47.91
N GLU A 378 -35.45 -21.86 -48.73
CA GLU A 378 -36.11 -22.36 -49.93
C GLU A 378 -36.13 -23.89 -49.94
N PRO A 379 -37.20 -24.53 -50.43
CA PRO A 379 -37.23 -25.98 -50.60
C PRO A 379 -36.34 -26.40 -51.77
N ARG A 380 -35.50 -27.42 -51.58
CA ARG A 380 -34.80 -28.08 -52.71
C ARG A 380 -35.83 -28.63 -53.68
N MET A 381 -35.82 -28.13 -54.93
CA MET A 381 -36.59 -28.74 -56.01
C MET A 381 -36.03 -30.16 -56.26
N LYS A 382 -36.94 -31.13 -56.41
CA LYS A 382 -36.60 -32.54 -56.67
C LYS A 382 -36.12 -32.75 -58.10
#